data_AF-A0A445DSX4-F1
#
_entry.id   AF-A0A445DSX4-F1
#
_cell.length_a   1.000
_cell.length_b   1.000
_cell.length_c   1.000
_cell.angle_alpha   90.00
_cell.angle_beta   90.00
_cell.angle_gamma   90.00
#
_symmetry.space_group_name_H-M   'P 1'
#
loop_
_entity.id
_entity.type
_entity.pdbx_description
1 polymer ?
#
loop_
_entity_poly.entity_id
_entity_poly.type
_entity_poly.pdbx_seq_one_letter_code
_entity_poly.pdbx_strand_id
1 'polypeptide(L)'
;MAINEASPFESSEMLATFVASTPLLAESWRLCNHVNRSAIAHRSFVAEQIGRVAYVAFSGVQMVGGSNDTWRNMVPLDRIGDVAFFSCIREGEEPVMVHAGILNLFNSLLHSFQTQSEQVRIVIF
;
A
#
# COMPACT_ATOMS: atom_id res chain seq x y z
N MET A 1 0.98 28.57 -33.45
CA MET A 1 -0.08 28.10 -32.53
C MET A 1 0.63 27.38 -31.40
N ALA A 2 0.85 28.06 -30.27
CA ALA A 2 1.53 27.47 -29.13
C ALA A 2 0.53 26.60 -28.37
N ILE A 3 0.90 25.36 -28.09
CA ILE A 3 0.13 24.45 -27.25
C ILE A 3 0.26 25.02 -25.84
N ASN A 4 -0.85 25.45 -25.25
CA ASN A 4 -0.90 25.94 -23.88
C ASN A 4 -0.66 24.74 -22.95
N GLU A 5 0.61 24.46 -22.63
CA GLU A 5 0.97 23.45 -21.63
C GLU A 5 0.40 23.91 -20.30
N ALA A 6 -0.69 23.27 -19.86
CA ALA A 6 -1.24 23.50 -18.53
C ALA A 6 -0.13 23.31 -17.49
N SER A 7 -0.04 24.24 -16.55
CA SER A 7 1.01 24.20 -15.54
C SER A 7 0.94 22.87 -14.76
N PRO A 8 2.08 22.29 -14.32
CA PRO A 8 2.08 21.13 -13.43
C PRO A 8 1.28 21.38 -12.14
N PHE A 9 1.11 22.65 -11.73
CA PHE A 9 0.22 23.03 -10.64
C PHE A 9 -1.26 22.84 -10.99
N GLU A 10 -1.72 23.36 -12.13
CA GLU A 10 -3.12 23.27 -12.56
C GLU A 10 -3.57 21.81 -12.76
N SER A 11 -2.67 20.98 -13.31
CA SER A 11 -2.92 19.54 -13.44
C SER A 11 -2.98 18.82 -12.09
N SER A 12 -2.13 19.21 -11.12
CA SER A 12 -2.15 18.65 -9.76
C SER A 12 -3.41 19.05 -8.99
N GLU A 13 -3.83 20.31 -9.10
CA GLU A 13 -5.06 20.82 -8.47
C GLU A 13 -6.30 20.14 -9.03
N MET A 14 -6.37 19.97 -10.36
CA MET A 14 -7.47 19.27 -11.01
C MET A 14 -7.54 17.80 -10.56
N LEU A 15 -6.41 17.10 -10.50
CA LEU A 15 -6.35 15.72 -10.02
C LEU A 15 -6.75 15.61 -8.55
N ALA A 16 -6.23 16.49 -7.68
CA ALA A 16 -6.55 16.50 -6.27
C ALA A 16 -8.05 16.76 -6.03
N THR A 17 -8.62 17.73 -6.76
CA THR A 17 -10.05 18.06 -6.71
C THR A 17 -10.90 16.88 -7.17
N PHE A 18 -10.50 16.24 -8.28
CA PHE A 18 -11.19 15.06 -8.78
C PHE A 18 -11.18 13.93 -7.75
N VAL A 19 -10.00 13.56 -7.22
CA VAL A 19 -9.87 12.51 -6.18
C VAL A 19 -10.72 12.85 -4.95
N ALA A 20 -10.67 14.10 -4.48
CA ALA A 20 -11.44 14.57 -3.33
C ALA A 20 -12.97 14.56 -3.56
N SER A 21 -13.41 14.73 -4.81
CA SER A 21 -14.83 14.63 -5.18
C SER A 21 -15.35 13.18 -5.21
N THR A 22 -14.46 12.20 -5.18
CA THR A 22 -14.84 10.78 -5.11
C THR A 22 -14.94 10.28 -3.66
N PRO A 23 -15.69 9.20 -3.39
CA PRO A 23 -15.70 8.58 -2.06
C PRO A 23 -14.36 7.95 -1.65
N LEU A 24 -13.36 7.87 -2.54
CA LEU A 24 -12.14 7.10 -2.35
C LEU A 24 -11.44 7.46 -1.03
N LEU A 25 -11.23 8.75 -0.76
CA LEU A 25 -10.53 9.19 0.45
C LEU A 25 -11.34 8.94 1.71
N ALA A 26 -12.64 9.24 1.68
CA ALA A 26 -13.53 9.08 2.82
C ALA A 26 -13.68 7.60 3.22
N GLU A 27 -13.93 6.72 2.24
CA GLU A 27 -14.08 5.28 2.49
C GLU A 27 -12.75 4.62 2.89
N SER A 28 -11.64 4.98 2.24
CA SER A 28 -10.31 4.49 2.65
C SER A 28 -10.00 4.88 4.09
N TRP A 29 -10.23 6.13 4.46
CA TRP A 29 -9.97 6.61 5.82
C TRP A 29 -10.90 5.94 6.85
N ARG A 30 -12.18 5.76 6.52
CA ARG A 30 -13.13 5.03 7.38
C ARG A 30 -12.65 3.60 7.64
N LEU A 31 -12.22 2.88 6.61
CA LEU A 31 -11.78 1.49 6.72
C LEU A 31 -10.46 1.38 7.50
N CYS A 32 -9.53 2.32 7.29
CA CYS A 32 -8.29 2.44 8.09
C CYS A 32 -8.58 2.65 9.58
N ASN A 33 -9.54 3.51 9.93
CA ASN A 33 -9.95 3.71 11.32
C ASN A 33 -10.62 2.46 11.91
N HIS A 34 -11.43 1.77 11.12
CA HIS A 34 -12.08 0.54 11.52
C HIS A 34 -11.05 -0.54 11.86
N VAL A 35 -10.11 -0.83 10.95
CA VAL A 35 -9.10 -1.86 11.15
C VAL A 35 -8.17 -1.54 12.32
N ASN A 36 -7.83 -0.26 12.53
CA ASN A 36 -7.02 0.16 13.68
C ASN A 36 -7.72 -0.03 15.03
N ARG A 37 -9.05 0.16 15.09
CA ARG A 37 -9.83 -0.11 16.30
C ARG A 37 -10.00 -1.61 16.55
N SER A 38 -10.15 -2.41 15.50
CA SER A 38 -10.34 -3.85 15.61
C SER A 38 -9.04 -4.65 15.78
N ALA A 39 -7.87 -4.06 15.54
CA ALA A 39 -6.57 -4.73 15.59
C ALA A 39 -6.22 -5.35 16.95
N ILE A 40 -6.92 -4.97 18.02
CA ILE A 40 -6.85 -5.60 19.35
C ILE A 40 -7.36 -7.06 19.30
N ALA A 41 -8.13 -7.44 18.27
CA ALA A 41 -8.83 -8.72 18.13
C ALA A 41 -8.22 -9.68 17.07
N HIS A 42 -6.89 -9.68 16.87
CA HIS A 42 -6.15 -10.65 16.03
C HIS A 42 -6.33 -10.56 14.50
N ARG A 43 -7.11 -9.61 13.96
CA ARG A 43 -7.19 -9.37 12.50
C ARG A 43 -6.29 -8.19 12.11
N SER A 44 -5.31 -8.46 11.24
CA SER A 44 -4.34 -7.48 10.76
C SER A 44 -4.82 -6.67 9.54
N PHE A 45 -5.88 -7.12 8.88
CA PHE A 45 -6.48 -6.47 7.73
C PHE A 45 -8.01 -6.65 7.69
N VAL A 46 -8.67 -5.79 6.91
CA VAL A 46 -10.09 -5.89 6.54
C VAL A 46 -10.21 -5.64 5.04
N ALA A 47 -11.02 -6.46 4.36
CA ALA A 47 -11.42 -6.24 2.98
C ALA A 47 -12.92 -5.97 2.93
N GLU A 48 -13.33 -4.88 2.28
CA GLU A 48 -14.72 -4.47 2.14
C GLU A 48 -14.99 -4.08 0.68
N GLN A 49 -16.08 -4.59 0.09
CA GLN A 49 -16.53 -4.17 -1.23
C GLN A 49 -17.57 -3.06 -1.09
N ILE A 50 -17.28 -1.89 -1.66
CA ILE A 50 -18.18 -0.73 -1.64
C ILE A 50 -18.53 -0.40 -3.09
N GLY A 51 -19.75 -0.78 -3.48
CA GLY A 51 -20.20 -0.72 -4.86
C GLY A 51 -19.31 -1.58 -5.77
N ARG A 52 -18.54 -0.93 -6.65
CA ARG A 52 -17.66 -1.59 -7.63
C ARG A 52 -16.19 -1.61 -7.22
N VAL A 53 -15.85 -1.08 -6.06
CA VAL A 53 -14.46 -0.95 -5.60
C VAL A 53 -14.24 -1.85 -4.39
N ALA A 54 -13.18 -2.65 -4.44
CA ALA A 54 -12.71 -3.43 -3.29
C ALA A 54 -11.66 -2.62 -2.53
N TYR A 55 -11.93 -2.35 -1.25
CA TYR A 55 -11.02 -1.68 -0.34
C TYR A 55 -10.36 -2.71 0.55
N VAL A 56 -9.04 -2.70 0.64
CA VAL A 56 -8.26 -3.54 1.55
C VAL A 56 -7.48 -2.62 2.47
N ALA A 57 -7.84 -2.61 3.75
CA ALA A 57 -7.17 -1.81 4.76
C ALA A 57 -6.35 -2.71 5.69
N PHE A 58 -5.13 -2.29 5.99
CA PHE A 58 -4.21 -2.95 6.92
C PHE A 58 -4.06 -2.09 8.18
N SER A 59 -3.96 -2.73 9.34
CA SER A 59 -3.77 -1.96 10.59
C SER A 59 -2.35 -1.41 10.70
N GLY A 60 -2.25 -0.11 11.00
CA GLY A 60 -1.01 0.56 11.37
C GLY A 60 -0.63 0.39 12.85
N VAL A 61 -1.44 -0.28 13.68
CA VAL A 61 -1.12 -0.44 15.12
C VAL A 61 0.11 -1.34 15.31
N GLN A 62 0.32 -2.30 14.40
CA GLN A 62 1.53 -3.14 14.39
C GLN A 62 2.79 -2.35 14.01
N MET A 63 2.63 -1.19 13.35
CA MET A 63 3.72 -0.27 13.05
C MET A 63 4.17 0.51 14.30
N VAL A 64 3.27 0.88 15.21
CA VAL A 64 3.63 1.75 16.36
C VAL A 64 4.38 1.00 17.48
N GLY A 65 4.25 -0.33 17.57
CA GLY A 65 4.91 -1.15 18.60
C GLY A 65 6.37 -1.51 18.31
N GLY A 66 6.88 -1.22 17.11
CA GLY A 66 8.21 -1.64 16.65
C GLY A 66 9.31 -0.63 16.98
N SER A 67 9.59 -0.39 18.26
CA SER A 67 10.76 0.41 18.71
C SER A 67 12.09 -0.36 18.55
N ASN A 68 12.34 -0.95 17.38
CA ASN A 68 13.62 -1.61 17.08
C ASN A 68 14.33 -0.89 15.94
N ASP A 69 15.65 -0.75 16.04
CA ASP A 69 16.57 -0.11 15.07
C ASP A 69 16.40 -0.56 13.60
N THR A 70 15.67 -1.66 13.36
CA THR A 70 15.16 -2.12 12.07
C THR A 70 14.42 -1.06 11.24
N TRP A 71 13.99 0.05 11.84
CA TRP A 71 13.29 1.14 11.17
C TRP A 71 14.20 2.18 10.48
N ARG A 72 15.50 2.05 10.68
CA ARG A 72 16.50 2.83 9.95
C ARG A 72 17.24 1.99 8.93
N ASN A 73 16.91 0.69 8.87
CA ASN A 73 17.57 -0.25 7.98
C ASN A 73 16.88 -0.26 6.62
N MET A 74 17.61 0.13 5.59
CA MET A 74 17.19 0.04 4.20
C MET A 74 17.73 -1.26 3.63
N VAL A 75 16.87 -2.04 2.99
CA VAL A 75 17.21 -3.32 2.35
C VAL A 75 16.80 -3.28 0.89
N PRO A 76 17.53 -3.95 0.00
CA PRO A 76 17.14 -4.05 -1.40
C PRO A 76 15.82 -4.82 -1.54
N LEU A 77 14.91 -4.30 -2.36
CA LEU A 77 13.65 -4.94 -2.71
C LEU A 77 13.85 -5.87 -3.90
N ASP A 78 14.44 -7.04 -3.65
CA ASP A 78 14.73 -8.00 -4.72
C ASP A 78 13.51 -8.89 -5.03
N ARG A 79 12.74 -9.26 -3.99
CA ARG A 79 11.62 -10.22 -4.08
C ARG A 79 10.55 -9.93 -3.04
N ILE A 80 9.30 -10.24 -3.38
CA ILE A 80 8.17 -10.33 -2.45
C ILE A 80 7.59 -11.74 -2.57
N GLY A 81 7.72 -12.54 -1.52
CA GLY A 81 7.42 -13.97 -1.60
C GLY A 81 8.21 -14.64 -2.75
N ASP A 82 7.51 -15.38 -3.60
CA ASP A 82 8.12 -16.06 -4.76
C ASP A 82 8.26 -15.16 -6.00
N VAL A 83 7.67 -13.97 -5.99
CA VAL A 83 7.62 -13.07 -7.15
C VAL A 83 8.81 -12.10 -7.10
N ALA A 84 9.62 -12.07 -8.17
CA ALA A 84 10.61 -11.03 -8.38
C ALA A 84 9.86 -9.71 -8.64
N PHE A 85 10.04 -8.73 -7.77
CA PHE A 85 9.41 -7.42 -7.93
C PHE A 85 10.24 -6.57 -8.88
N PHE A 86 9.57 -5.77 -9.72
CA PHE A 86 10.21 -4.93 -10.72
C PHE A 86 11.20 -5.66 -11.63
N SER A 87 10.71 -6.54 -12.52
CA SER A 87 11.47 -6.97 -13.71
C SER A 87 11.82 -5.80 -14.66
N CYS A 88 11.45 -4.57 -14.28
CA CYS A 88 11.72 -3.32 -14.97
C CYS A 88 12.98 -2.60 -14.46
N ILE A 89 13.63 -3.07 -13.38
CA ILE A 89 14.96 -2.55 -13.02
C ILE A 89 15.88 -2.92 -14.19
N ARG A 90 16.28 -1.91 -14.95
CA ARG A 90 17.13 -2.07 -16.12
C ARG A 90 18.42 -2.75 -15.65
N GLU A 91 18.88 -3.75 -16.39
CA GLU A 91 20.17 -4.40 -16.10
C GLU A 91 21.25 -3.32 -15.89
N GLY A 92 21.80 -3.25 -14.67
CA GLY A 92 22.82 -2.28 -14.28
C GLY A 92 22.39 -1.12 -13.38
N GLU A 93 21.10 -1.01 -13.02
CA GLU A 93 20.63 -0.02 -12.04
C GLU A 93 20.73 -0.53 -10.59
N GLU A 94 20.95 0.40 -9.65
CA GLU A 94 21.02 0.12 -8.21
C GLU A 94 19.66 -0.41 -7.71
N PRO A 95 19.62 -1.45 -6.86
CA PRO A 95 18.37 -2.03 -6.39
C PRO A 95 17.53 -0.99 -5.63
N VAL A 96 16.21 -1.07 -5.80
CA VAL A 96 15.28 -0.20 -5.06
C VAL A 96 15.37 -0.52 -3.58
N MET A 97 15.81 0.45 -2.78
CA MET A 97 15.96 0.27 -1.34
C MET A 97 14.63 0.59 -0.62
N VAL A 98 14.19 -0.31 0.26
CA VAL A 98 12.98 -0.14 1.08
C VAL A 98 13.28 -0.34 2.56
N HIS A 99 12.43 0.22 3.42
CA HIS A 99 12.57 0.08 4.86
C HIS A 99 12.27 -1.37 5.31
N ALA A 100 13.24 -2.01 5.97
CA ALA A 100 13.17 -3.43 6.36
C ALA A 100 11.94 -3.75 7.22
N GLY A 101 11.60 -2.89 8.18
CA GLY A 101 10.40 -3.07 9.01
C GLY A 101 9.08 -3.04 8.22
N ILE A 102 9.01 -2.24 7.14
CA ILE A 102 7.80 -2.12 6.30
C ILE A 102 7.72 -3.35 5.39
N LEU A 103 8.85 -3.78 4.81
CA LEU A 103 8.91 -4.99 4.00
C LEU A 103 8.52 -6.23 4.81
N ASN A 104 9.02 -6.36 6.05
CA ASN A 104 8.65 -7.46 6.94
C ASN A 104 7.16 -7.46 7.30
N LEU A 105 6.61 -6.28 7.61
CA LEU A 105 5.17 -6.13 7.86
C LEU A 105 4.37 -6.52 6.62
N PHE A 106 4.76 -6.03 5.45
CA PHE A 106 4.12 -6.34 4.19
C PHE A 106 4.11 -7.85 3.90
N ASN A 107 5.25 -8.54 4.08
CA ASN A 107 5.36 -9.98 3.91
C ASN A 107 4.45 -10.75 4.89
N SER A 108 4.39 -10.33 6.15
CA SER A 108 3.51 -10.92 7.17
C SER A 108 2.03 -10.75 6.81
N LEU A 109 1.65 -9.56 6.35
CA LEU A 109 0.29 -9.26 5.91
C LEU A 109 -0.09 -10.05 4.66
N LEU A 110 0.81 -10.15 3.68
CA LEU A 110 0.59 -10.92 2.46
C LEU A 110 0.38 -12.40 2.77
N HIS A 111 1.23 -12.99 3.62
CA HIS A 111 1.08 -14.38 4.05
C HIS A 111 -0.26 -14.61 4.77
N SER A 112 -0.62 -13.72 5.69
CA SER A 112 -1.90 -13.75 6.40
C SER A 112 -3.08 -13.66 5.44
N PHE A 113 -2.99 -12.76 4.45
CA PHE A 113 -4.01 -12.58 3.43
C PHE A 113 -4.18 -13.83 2.55
N GLN A 114 -3.07 -14.41 2.06
CA GLN A 114 -3.10 -15.64 1.26
C GLN A 114 -3.65 -16.82 2.05
N THR A 115 -3.36 -16.91 3.34
CA THR A 115 -3.85 -18.00 4.21
C THR A 115 -5.35 -17.84 4.51
N GLN A 116 -5.85 -16.60 4.64
CA GLN A 116 -7.24 -16.33 4.99
C GLN A 116 -8.17 -16.19 3.78
N SER A 117 -7.64 -15.98 2.58
CA SER A 117 -8.43 -15.82 1.35
C SER A 117 -8.19 -17.02 0.43
N GLU A 118 -9.08 -18.01 0.44
CA GLU A 118 -9.05 -19.16 -0.48
C GLU A 118 -9.20 -18.79 -1.97
N GLN A 119 -9.29 -17.50 -2.34
CA GLN A 119 -9.56 -17.10 -3.73
C GLN A 119 -9.28 -15.62 -4.12
N VAL A 120 -8.37 -14.91 -3.44
CA VAL A 120 -8.04 -13.52 -3.86
C VAL A 120 -6.55 -13.40 -4.21
N ARG A 121 -6.26 -13.25 -5.51
CA ARG A 121 -4.92 -12.86 -6.00
C ARG A 121 -4.84 -11.34 -6.01
N ILE A 122 -4.08 -10.76 -5.08
CA ILE A 122 -3.68 -9.36 -5.20
C ILE A 122 -2.54 -9.30 -6.21
N VAL A 123 -2.82 -8.78 -7.40
CA VAL A 123 -1.80 -8.39 -8.38
C VAL A 123 -1.48 -6.93 -8.10
N ILE A 124 -0.29 -6.66 -7.58
CA ILE A 124 0.26 -5.30 -7.48
C ILE A 124 1.07 -5.10 -8.77
N PHE A 125 0.71 -4.09 -9.56
CA PHE A 125 1.45 -3.69 -10.77
C PHE A 125 2.63 -2.80 -10.42
#